data_AF-A0A4U3M7A6-F1
#
_entry.id   AF-A0A4U3M7A6-F1
#
_cell.length_a   1.000
_cell.length_b   1.000
_cell.length_c   1.000
_cell.angle_alpha   90.00
_cell.angle_beta   90.00
_cell.angle_gamma   90.00
#
_symmetry.space_group_name_H-M   'P 1'
#
loop_
_entity.id
_entity.type
_entity.pdbx_description
1 polymer ?
#
loop_
_entity_poly.entity_id
_entity_poly.type
_entity_poly.pdbx_seq_one_letter_code
_entity_poly.pdbx_strand_id
1 'polypeptide(L)' 'TGGLDLENFEEIVQIAVDAGVKKIIPHVYSSIIDQETGNTRTEDVKTLLTMMKNTLNK' A
#
# COMPACT_ATOMS: atom_id res chain seq x y z
N THR A 1 -9.22 0.81 -3.76
CA THR A 1 -9.28 -0.66 -3.90
C THR A 1 -9.23 -1.00 -5.37
N GLY A 2 -8.38 -1.94 -5.77
CA GLY A 2 -8.14 -2.31 -7.16
C GLY A 2 -6.98 -1.53 -7.78
N GLY A 3 -6.03 -2.25 -8.41
CA GLY A 3 -4.91 -1.65 -9.15
C GLY A 3 -3.74 -1.12 -8.32
N LEU A 4 -3.75 -1.27 -6.98
CA LEU A 4 -2.62 -0.86 -6.15
C LEU A 4 -1.44 -1.83 -6.27
N ASP A 5 -0.23 -1.31 -6.43
CA ASP A 5 1.04 -2.04 -6.41
C ASP A 5 2.12 -1.22 -5.70
N LEU A 6 3.36 -1.71 -5.65
CA LEU A 6 4.45 -1.02 -4.96
C LEU A 6 4.89 0.29 -5.63
N GLU A 7 4.55 0.52 -6.90
CA GLU A 7 4.95 1.72 -7.64
C GLU A 7 3.98 2.88 -7.39
N ASN A 8 2.69 2.59 -7.28
CA ASN A 8 1.64 3.61 -7.16
C ASN A 8 1.07 3.80 -5.75
N PHE A 9 1.38 2.90 -4.80
CA PHE A 9 0.75 2.89 -3.49
C PHE A 9 0.93 4.20 -2.72
N GLU A 10 2.16 4.72 -2.65
CA GLU A 10 2.46 5.92 -1.84
C GLU A 10 1.72 7.16 -2.36
N GLU A 11 1.71 7.38 -3.68
CA GLU A 11 1.01 8.50 -4.31
C GLU A 11 -0.49 8.44 -4.03
N ILE A 12 -1.10 7.26 -4.22
CA ILE A 12 -2.55 7.09 -4.03
C ILE A 12 -2.96 7.29 -2.56
N VAL A 13 -2.17 6.78 -1.61
CA VAL A 13 -2.45 6.99 -0.18
C VAL A 13 -2.22 8.46 0.19
N GLN A 14 -1.21 9.14 -0.36
CA GLN A 14 -0.96 10.56 -0.10
C GLN A 14 -2.15 11.43 -0.48
N ILE A 15 -2.82 11.17 -1.61
CA ILE A 15 -4.04 11.90 -2.01
C ILE A 15 -5.10 11.87 -0.90
N ALA A 16 -5.31 10.71 -0.26
CA ALA A 16 -6.27 10.58 0.82
C ALA A 16 -5.81 11.31 2.10
N VAL A 17 -4.51 11.31 2.40
CA VAL A 17 -3.93 12.06 3.51
C VAL A 17 -4.11 13.56 3.29
N ASP A 18 -3.76 14.07 2.11
CA ASP A 18 -3.86 15.49 1.74
C ASP A 18 -5.31 15.99 1.75
N ALA A 19 -6.27 15.12 1.40
CA ALA A 19 -7.70 15.39 1.50
C ALA A 19 -8.22 15.41 2.96
N GLY A 20 -7.37 15.14 3.96
CA GLY A 20 -7.74 15.16 5.38
C GLY A 20 -8.54 13.93 5.83
N VAL A 21 -8.41 12.79 5.13
CA VAL A 21 -9.12 11.55 5.50
C VAL A 21 -8.54 11.01 6.82
N LYS A 22 -9.38 10.94 7.86
CA LYS A 22 -8.95 10.59 9.22
C LYS A 22 -8.44 9.15 9.39
N LYS A 23 -8.95 8.21 8.59
CA LYS A 23 -8.59 6.78 8.64
C LYS A 23 -8.58 6.21 7.23
N ILE A 24 -7.45 5.62 6.84
CA ILE A 24 -7.23 5.08 5.49
C ILE A 24 -6.83 3.61 5.63
N ILE A 25 -7.52 2.72 4.90
CA ILE A 25 -7.27 1.27 4.88
C ILE A 25 -7.10 0.84 3.41
N PRO A 26 -5.89 0.96 2.85
CA PRO A 26 -5.65 0.58 1.46
C PRO A 26 -5.65 -0.95 1.35
N HIS A 27 -6.32 -1.46 0.31
CA HIS A 27 -6.39 -2.88 0.01
C HIS A 27 -5.51 -3.20 -1.20
N VAL A 28 -4.47 -4.00 -0.97
CA VAL A 28 -3.51 -4.45 -1.97
C VAL A 28 -3.65 -5.97 -2.09
N TYR A 29 -3.88 -6.46 -3.31
CA TYR A 29 -4.26 -7.86 -3.56
C TYR A 29 -3.23 -8.58 -4.43
N SER A 30 -3.56 -8.88 -5.68
CA SER A 30 -2.78 -9.71 -6.60
C SER A 30 -1.37 -9.20 -6.84
N SER A 31 -1.15 -7.88 -6.75
CA SER A 31 0.16 -7.26 -6.95
C SER A 31 1.23 -7.70 -5.97
N ILE A 32 0.85 -8.15 -4.76
CA ILE A 32 1.78 -8.60 -3.71
C ILE A 32 1.67 -10.11 -3.41
N ILE A 33 0.94 -10.86 -4.24
CA ILE A 33 0.78 -12.31 -4.10
C ILE A 33 1.81 -13.03 -4.96
N ASP A 34 2.57 -13.92 -4.31
CA ASP A 34 3.45 -14.88 -4.97
C ASP A 34 2.61 -15.87 -5.79
N GLN A 35 2.90 -15.98 -7.09
CA GLN A 35 2.06 -16.75 -8.02
C GLN A 35 2.26 -18.27 -7.88
N GLU A 36 3.38 -18.72 -7.34
CA GLU A 36 3.67 -20.14 -7.18
C GLU A 36 2.98 -20.71 -5.94
N THR A 37 3.02 -19.95 -4.84
CA THR A 37 2.52 -20.38 -3.53
C THR A 37 1.13 -19.85 -3.21
N GLY A 38 0.69 -18.78 -3.88
CA GLY A 38 -0.55 -18.06 -3.57
C GLY A 38 -0.49 -17.22 -2.30
N ASN A 39 0.66 -17.14 -1.64
CA ASN A 39 0.84 -16.38 -0.41
C ASN A 39 1.16 -14.91 -0.70
N THR A 40 0.70 -14.02 0.18
CA THR A 40 1.18 -12.64 0.21
C THR A 40 2.67 -12.62 0.55
N ARG A 41 3.48 -11.94 -0.26
CA ARG A 41 4.92 -11.76 0.00
C ARG A 41 5.11 -10.85 1.21
N THR A 42 5.73 -11.38 2.25
CA THR A 42 5.96 -10.65 3.51
C THR A 42 6.89 -9.45 3.34
N GLU A 43 7.85 -9.52 2.42
CA GLU A 43 8.75 -8.40 2.11
C GLU A 43 8.00 -7.22 1.49
N ASP A 44 7.03 -7.48 0.61
CA ASP A 44 6.18 -6.44 0.03
C ASP A 44 5.34 -5.76 1.11
N VAL A 45 4.83 -6.53 2.10
CA VAL A 45 4.11 -5.97 3.26
C VAL A 45 5.00 -5.04 4.10
N LYS A 46 6.28 -5.38 4.30
CA LYS A 46 7.23 -4.50 4.99
C LYS A 46 7.49 -3.21 4.21
N THR A 47 7.59 -3.30 2.88
CA THR A 47 7.73 -2.15 1.99
C THR A 47 6.50 -1.24 2.08
N LEU A 48 5.30 -1.80 1.99
CA LEU A 48 4.04 -1.07 2.14
C LEU A 48 3.93 -0.39 3.52
N LEU A 49 4.36 -1.07 4.58
CA LEU A 49 4.39 -0.48 5.93
C LEU A 49 5.35 0.72 6.01
N THR A 50 6.48 0.66 5.31
CA THR A 50 7.45 1.75 5.26
C THR A 50 6.88 2.93 4.48
N MET A 51 6.25 2.68 3.33
CA MET A 51 5.53 3.70 2.55
C MET A 51 4.44 4.38 3.39
N MET A 52 3.59 3.61 4.09
CA MET A 52 2.57 4.16 4.99
C MET A 52 3.14 5.09 6.06
N LYS A 53 4.28 4.73 6.67
CA LYS A 53 4.96 5.59 7.66
C LYS A 53 5.48 6.86 7.00
N ASN A 54 6.02 6.78 5.79
CA ASN A 54 6.51 7.96 5.07
C ASN A 54 5.36 8.92 4.74
N THR A 55 4.22 8.41 4.24
CA THR A 55 3.05 9.22 3.88
C THR A 55 2.46 9.99 5.07
N LEU A 56 2.51 9.42 6.28
CA LEU A 56 1.98 10.05 7.49
C LEU A 56 2.93 11.06 8.15
N ASN A 57 4.23 11.03 7.81
CA ASN A 57 5.26 11.86 8.42
C ASN A 57 5.78 12.96 7.47
N LYS A 58 5.17 13.13 6.31
CA LYS A 58 5.39 14.28 5.41
C LYS A 58 4.55 15.47 5.87
#